data_AF-A0A8T4NTY5-F1
#
_entry.id   AF-A0A8T4NTY5-F1
#
_cell.length_a   1.000
_cell.length_b   1.000
_cell.length_c   1.000
_cell.angle_alpha   90.00
_cell.angle_beta   90.00
_cell.angle_gamma   90.00
#
_symmetry.space_group_name_H-M   'P 1'
#
loop_
_entity.id
_entity.type
_entity.pdbx_description
1 polymer ?
#
loop_
_entity_poly.entity_id
_entity_poly.type
_entity_poly.pdbx_seq_one_letter_code
_entity_poly.pdbx_strand_id
1 'polypeptide(L)'
;MKKRKSVDVIKEKTSLLPHLEKAFVKFPGQETTEVTLSSQDGGVSSDKELIEELKNKYGSKYSHIHTHPTPNKWFNAPSYPLPSVEDLKHFLINLDATSMVIAQQDSTSGEIAGYYVLRKTKKSKKFLEENKDRINQLVEAAISETHTELTNETTRKLIGKKIMKRSLESLNKFYNSFYLKERYLPAQGYQLSDDKTHFTPKEGGLEQIAYLFLPIGIVSIISSLFFVSSSFTGYSIFSFSSRTISILGVLFFIMGTLLLYFSFKKK
;
A
#
# COMPACT_ATOMS: atom_id res chain seq x y z
N MET A 1 -8.90 -25.10 -3.36
CA MET A 1 -8.16 -24.43 -2.25
C MET A 1 -8.90 -23.16 -1.85
N LYS A 2 -9.32 -23.00 -0.59
CA LYS A 2 -9.86 -21.71 -0.10
C LYS A 2 -8.79 -20.63 -0.26
N LYS A 3 -9.10 -19.51 -0.93
CA LYS A 3 -8.22 -18.33 -0.97
C LYS A 3 -8.03 -17.86 0.48
N ARG A 4 -6.80 -17.95 1.00
CA ARG A 4 -6.47 -17.39 2.32
C ARG A 4 -6.74 -15.89 2.26
N LYS A 5 -7.47 -15.35 3.24
CA LYS A 5 -7.65 -13.90 3.38
C LYS A 5 -6.26 -13.26 3.56
N SER A 6 -6.03 -12.12 2.92
CA SER A 6 -4.87 -11.28 3.21
C SER A 6 -4.94 -10.89 4.68
N VAL A 7 -3.87 -11.15 5.43
CA VAL A 7 -3.73 -10.71 6.81
C VAL A 7 -2.61 -9.69 6.78
N ASP A 8 -2.89 -8.48 7.26
CA ASP A 8 -1.90 -7.43 7.31
C ASP A 8 -0.78 -7.81 8.28
N VAL A 9 0.46 -7.60 7.83
CA VAL A 9 1.66 -7.95 8.58
C VAL A 9 1.89 -6.93 9.70
N ILE A 10 1.46 -5.70 9.47
CA ILE A 10 1.49 -4.57 10.38
C ILE A 10 0.03 -4.27 10.71
N LYS A 11 -0.39 -4.52 11.96
CA LYS A 11 -1.81 -4.43 12.37
C LYS A 11 -2.20 -3.07 12.94
N GLU A 12 -1.24 -2.32 13.47
CA GLU A 12 -1.50 -1.02 14.08
C GLU A 12 -1.38 0.09 13.04
N LYS A 13 -2.21 1.14 13.17
CA LYS A 13 -1.96 2.41 12.46
C LYS A 13 -0.58 2.87 12.90
N THR A 14 0.39 2.71 12.01
CA THR A 14 1.79 2.88 12.33
C THR A 14 2.07 4.35 12.58
N SER A 15 2.31 4.69 13.85
CA SER A 15 3.02 5.89 14.32
C SER A 15 2.23 7.19 14.47
N LEU A 16 2.65 7.98 15.46
CA LEU A 16 2.39 9.42 15.56
C LEU A 16 3.00 10.21 14.37
N LEU A 17 3.99 9.61 13.68
CA LEU A 17 4.73 10.19 12.56
C LEU A 17 4.69 9.22 11.34
N PRO A 18 3.58 9.19 10.58
CA PRO A 18 3.39 8.28 9.45
C PRO A 18 4.25 8.61 8.21
N HIS A 19 4.89 9.77 8.18
CA HIS A 19 5.78 10.21 7.11
C HIS A 19 7.21 9.65 7.23
N LEU A 20 7.55 9.01 8.35
CA LEU A 20 8.87 8.43 8.58
C LEU A 20 8.87 6.92 8.33
N GLU A 21 9.96 6.42 7.75
CA GLU A 21 10.19 4.98 7.60
C GLU A 21 10.34 4.30 8.96
N LYS A 22 9.84 3.08 9.07
CA LYS A 22 9.94 2.24 10.27
C LYS A 22 10.47 0.88 9.93
N ALA A 23 11.17 0.25 10.88
CA ALA A 23 11.71 -1.08 10.76
C ALA A 23 11.03 -2.04 11.74
N PHE A 24 10.73 -3.24 11.26
CA PHE A 24 10.13 -4.32 12.02
C PHE A 24 10.81 -5.65 11.71
N VAL A 25 10.65 -6.59 12.64
CA VAL A 25 10.97 -8.00 12.42
C VAL A 25 9.78 -8.88 12.72
N LYS A 26 9.69 -9.99 12.00
CA LYS A 26 8.69 -11.02 12.25
C LYS A 26 9.33 -12.40 12.31
N PHE A 27 9.22 -13.03 13.48
CA PHE A 27 9.65 -14.40 13.71
C PHE A 27 8.50 -15.39 13.44
N PRO A 28 8.80 -16.64 13.04
CA PRO A 28 7.78 -17.66 12.82
C PRO A 28 6.90 -17.87 14.08
N GLY A 29 5.58 -17.76 13.90
CA GLY A 29 4.61 -17.95 14.98
C GLY A 29 4.49 -16.78 15.96
N GLN A 30 5.26 -15.71 15.78
CA GLN A 30 5.23 -14.52 16.64
C GLN A 30 4.52 -13.36 15.95
N GLU A 31 4.08 -12.40 16.77
CA GLU A 31 3.65 -11.10 16.27
C GLU A 31 4.85 -10.30 15.75
N THR A 32 4.54 -9.28 14.95
CA THR A 32 5.55 -8.40 14.38
C THR A 32 6.05 -7.44 15.48
N THR A 33 7.36 -7.21 15.57
CA THR A 33 7.97 -6.33 16.58
C THR A 33 8.66 -5.17 15.90
N GLU A 34 8.39 -3.93 16.35
CA GLU A 34 9.12 -2.74 15.89
C GLU A 34 10.55 -2.76 16.42
N VAL A 35 11.52 -2.52 15.53
CA VAL A 35 12.96 -2.49 15.83
C VAL A 35 13.59 -1.23 15.24
N THR A 36 12.82 -0.16 15.11
CA THR A 36 13.30 1.14 14.63
C THR A 36 14.27 1.72 15.66
N LEU A 37 15.54 1.93 15.28
CA LEU A 37 16.52 2.66 16.10
C LEU A 37 16.49 4.15 15.80
N SER A 38 16.50 4.49 14.50
CA SER A 38 16.34 5.86 14.03
C SER A 38 15.65 5.90 12.68
N SER A 39 14.92 6.98 12.44
CA SER A 39 14.21 7.22 11.18
C SER A 39 14.54 8.62 10.68
N GLN A 40 14.74 8.73 9.37
CA GLN A 40 14.91 9.99 8.65
C GLN A 40 14.11 9.93 7.35
N ASP A 41 13.96 11.07 6.67
CA ASP A 41 13.29 11.11 5.37
C ASP A 41 14.04 10.21 4.37
N GLY A 42 13.37 9.16 3.90
CA GLY A 42 13.90 8.18 2.94
C GLY A 42 14.88 7.16 3.50
N GLY A 43 14.88 6.93 4.83
CA GLY A 43 15.65 5.81 5.38
C GLY A 43 15.34 5.47 6.84
N VAL A 44 15.51 4.20 7.19
CA VAL A 44 15.40 3.70 8.56
C VAL A 44 16.60 2.85 8.96
N SER A 45 17.05 3.04 10.20
CA SER A 45 18.02 2.14 10.83
C SER A 45 17.33 1.21 11.82
N SER A 46 17.76 -0.04 11.84
CA SER A 46 17.24 -1.03 12.79
C SER A 46 18.13 -1.18 14.01
N ASP A 47 17.51 -1.40 15.15
CA ASP A 47 18.17 -1.74 16.40
C ASP A 47 18.74 -3.16 16.32
N LYS A 48 20.06 -3.24 16.13
CA LYS A 48 20.77 -4.51 15.98
C LYS A 48 20.82 -5.30 17.28
N GLU A 49 20.86 -4.63 18.43
CA GLU A 49 20.91 -5.28 19.74
C GLU A 49 19.58 -5.95 20.03
N LEU A 50 18.48 -5.23 19.84
CA LEU A 50 17.13 -5.77 19.98
C LEU A 50 16.87 -6.93 19.00
N ILE A 51 17.33 -6.82 17.74
CA ILE A 51 17.20 -7.93 16.78
C ILE A 51 17.95 -9.17 17.30
N GLU A 52 19.16 -9.01 17.85
CA GLU A 52 19.93 -10.14 18.36
C GLU A 52 19.29 -10.77 19.60
N GLU A 53 18.74 -9.98 20.50
CA GLU A 53 17.94 -10.46 21.63
C GLU A 53 16.73 -11.29 21.16
N LEU A 54 15.99 -10.78 20.18
CA LEU A 54 14.83 -11.48 19.61
C LEU A 54 15.25 -12.77 18.88
N LYS A 55 16.40 -12.78 18.21
CA LYS A 55 16.98 -14.00 17.60
C LYS A 55 17.33 -15.05 18.65
N ASN A 56 17.92 -14.65 19.76
CA ASN A 56 18.22 -15.56 20.86
C ASN A 56 16.95 -16.14 21.49
N LYS A 57 15.88 -15.33 21.55
CA LYS A 57 14.61 -15.74 22.14
C LYS A 57 13.75 -16.62 21.24
N TYR A 58 13.66 -16.31 19.94
CA TYR A 58 12.70 -16.92 19.01
C TYR A 58 13.36 -17.73 17.87
N GLY A 59 14.68 -17.81 17.86
CA GLY A 59 15.49 -18.48 16.85
C GLY A 59 16.00 -17.52 15.77
N SER A 60 17.03 -17.94 15.03
CA SER A 60 17.77 -17.03 14.13
C SER A 60 16.99 -16.59 12.88
N LYS A 61 15.90 -17.26 12.51
CA LYS A 61 15.21 -17.04 11.23
C LYS A 61 14.07 -16.05 11.40
N TYR A 62 14.11 -14.95 10.64
CA TYR A 62 13.08 -13.91 10.68
C TYR A 62 12.78 -13.32 9.30
N SER A 63 11.74 -12.50 9.22
CA SER A 63 11.51 -11.57 8.10
C SER A 63 11.84 -10.16 8.57
N HIS A 64 12.66 -9.45 7.80
CA HIS A 64 12.87 -8.03 7.99
C HIS A 64 11.81 -7.27 7.21
N ILE A 65 11.18 -6.28 7.83
CA ILE A 65 10.10 -5.50 7.25
C ILE A 65 10.47 -4.02 7.44
N HIS A 66 10.33 -3.17 6.43
CA HIS A 66 10.33 -1.73 6.64
C HIS A 66 9.22 -1.04 5.85
N THR A 67 8.85 0.17 6.25
CA THR A 67 7.83 0.96 5.58
C THR A 67 8.46 1.96 4.62
N HIS A 68 7.82 2.19 3.47
CA HIS A 68 8.12 3.29 2.55
C HIS A 68 6.94 4.27 2.55
N PRO A 69 7.06 5.44 3.19
CA PRO A 69 6.03 6.45 3.20
C PRO A 69 5.88 7.05 1.79
N THR A 70 4.68 6.97 1.25
CA THR A 70 4.28 7.57 -0.03
C THR A 70 3.31 8.71 0.25
N PRO A 71 3.57 9.93 -0.24
CA PRO A 71 2.62 11.03 -0.15
C PRO A 71 1.27 10.65 -0.74
N ASN A 72 0.16 11.01 -0.09
CA ASN A 72 -1.19 10.63 -0.54
C ASN A 72 -1.49 11.07 -2.00
N LYS A 73 -0.99 12.24 -2.42
CA LYS A 73 -1.10 12.71 -3.83
C LYS A 73 -0.39 11.79 -4.83
N TRP A 74 0.51 10.94 -4.35
CA TRP A 74 1.36 10.03 -5.08
C TRP A 74 0.95 8.56 -4.90
N PHE A 75 -0.10 8.25 -4.14
CA PHE A 75 -0.70 6.91 -4.18
C PHE A 75 -1.23 6.55 -5.58
N ASN A 76 -1.54 7.57 -6.38
CA ASN A 76 -1.91 7.45 -7.79
C ASN A 76 -0.74 7.76 -8.74
N ALA A 77 0.43 8.16 -8.21
CA ALA A 77 1.65 8.32 -8.98
C ALA A 77 2.48 7.03 -8.82
N PRO A 78 3.34 6.69 -9.78
CA PRO A 78 4.21 5.53 -9.64
C PRO A 78 5.24 5.78 -8.51
N SER A 79 4.90 5.42 -7.27
CA SER A 79 5.86 5.19 -6.20
C SER A 79 6.07 3.69 -6.04
N TYR A 80 7.31 3.27 -6.28
CA TYR A 80 7.65 1.87 -6.41
C TYR A 80 7.89 1.28 -5.03
N PRO A 81 7.16 0.23 -4.60
CA PRO A 81 7.49 -0.52 -3.39
C PRO A 81 8.67 -1.45 -3.67
N LEU A 82 9.71 -0.94 -4.33
CA LEU A 82 10.89 -1.69 -4.72
C LEU A 82 12.00 -1.44 -3.71
N PRO A 83 12.83 -2.45 -3.44
CA PRO A 83 13.98 -2.27 -2.57
C PRO A 83 14.97 -1.30 -3.19
N SER A 84 15.54 -0.46 -2.33
CA SER A 84 16.76 0.24 -2.66
C SER A 84 17.91 -0.76 -2.85
N VAL A 85 18.99 -0.25 -3.41
CA VAL A 85 20.22 -1.01 -3.58
C VAL A 85 20.78 -1.46 -2.23
N GLU A 86 20.71 -0.59 -1.22
CA GLU A 86 21.16 -0.91 0.13
C GLU A 86 20.28 -1.97 0.78
N ASP A 87 18.96 -1.93 0.55
CA ASP A 87 18.03 -2.96 1.02
C ASP A 87 18.41 -4.35 0.48
N LEU A 88 18.68 -4.45 -0.83
CA LEU A 88 19.11 -5.71 -1.45
C LEU A 88 20.43 -6.21 -0.88
N LYS A 89 21.40 -5.31 -0.69
CA LYS A 89 22.72 -5.63 -0.14
C LYS A 89 22.62 -6.15 1.28
N HIS A 90 21.98 -5.39 2.17
CA HIS A 90 21.74 -5.78 3.55
C HIS A 90 20.96 -7.10 3.63
N PHE A 91 19.93 -7.27 2.80
CA PHE A 91 19.15 -8.49 2.77
C PHE A 91 20.00 -9.70 2.36
N LEU A 92 20.81 -9.61 1.31
CA LEU A 92 21.60 -10.75 0.83
C LEU A 92 22.71 -11.15 1.79
N ILE A 93 23.41 -10.19 2.39
CA ILE A 93 24.50 -10.42 3.34
C ILE A 93 23.97 -11.06 4.64
N ASN A 94 22.77 -10.69 5.06
CA ASN A 94 22.17 -11.22 6.28
C ASN A 94 21.59 -12.63 6.06
N LEU A 95 22.35 -13.69 6.34
CA LEU A 95 21.94 -15.08 6.12
C LEU A 95 20.72 -15.52 6.95
N ASP A 96 20.49 -14.89 8.10
CA ASP A 96 19.39 -15.16 9.03
C ASP A 96 18.05 -14.62 8.54
N ALA A 97 18.07 -13.47 7.83
CA ALA A 97 16.88 -12.89 7.22
C ALA A 97 16.34 -13.78 6.08
N THR A 98 15.18 -14.39 6.28
CA THR A 98 14.55 -15.29 5.30
C THR A 98 13.76 -14.57 4.21
N SER A 99 13.23 -13.40 4.54
CA SER A 99 12.57 -12.49 3.62
C SER A 99 12.79 -11.04 4.02
N MET A 100 12.76 -10.18 3.00
CA MET A 100 12.65 -8.75 3.12
C MET A 100 11.25 -8.34 2.66
N VAL A 101 10.62 -7.44 3.40
CA VAL A 101 9.27 -6.97 3.13
C VAL A 101 9.28 -5.45 3.14
N ILE A 102 8.73 -4.84 2.11
CA ILE A 102 8.56 -3.40 2.01
C ILE A 102 7.08 -3.12 2.05
N ALA A 103 6.64 -2.40 3.08
CA ALA A 103 5.26 -2.01 3.26
C ALA A 103 5.05 -0.60 2.70
N GLN A 104 4.23 -0.45 1.67
CA GLN A 104 3.88 0.87 1.13
C GLN A 104 2.90 1.54 2.09
N GLN A 105 3.31 2.65 2.70
CA GLN A 105 2.56 3.35 3.74
C GLN A 105 2.06 4.71 3.22
N ASP A 106 0.82 5.09 3.52
CA ASP A 106 0.35 6.46 3.30
C ASP A 106 1.01 7.39 4.33
N SER A 107 1.74 8.40 3.84
CA SER A 107 2.51 9.31 4.70
C SER A 107 1.63 10.23 5.56
N THR A 108 0.32 10.28 5.30
CA THR A 108 -0.67 11.10 6.01
C THR A 108 -1.47 10.26 7.00
N SER A 109 -2.07 9.15 6.55
CA SER A 109 -2.95 8.30 7.38
C SER A 109 -2.20 7.19 8.13
N GLY A 110 -0.98 6.85 7.68
CA GLY A 110 -0.20 5.73 8.17
C GLY A 110 -0.71 4.36 7.70
N GLU A 111 -1.72 4.32 6.84
CA GLU A 111 -2.32 3.07 6.36
C GLU A 111 -1.39 2.34 5.37
N ILE A 112 -1.39 1.01 5.42
CA ILE A 112 -0.58 0.19 4.54
C ILE A 112 -1.40 -0.21 3.31
N ALA A 113 -0.93 0.16 2.12
CA ALA A 113 -1.54 -0.18 0.84
C ALA A 113 -1.30 -1.63 0.43
N GLY A 114 -0.12 -2.14 0.81
CA GLY A 114 0.33 -3.46 0.42
C GLY A 114 1.80 -3.68 0.71
N TYR A 115 2.25 -4.87 0.38
CA TYR A 115 3.60 -5.34 0.66
C TYR A 115 4.27 -5.86 -0.60
N TYR A 116 5.50 -5.41 -0.83
CA TYR A 116 6.45 -6.12 -1.67
C TYR A 116 7.24 -7.10 -0.82
N VAL A 117 7.33 -8.36 -1.25
CA VAL A 117 8.00 -9.43 -0.50
C VAL A 117 9.06 -10.06 -1.36
N LEU A 118 10.31 -10.04 -0.91
CA LEU A 118 11.42 -10.76 -1.50
C LEU A 118 11.87 -11.88 -0.56
N ARG A 119 11.95 -13.11 -1.05
CA ARG A 119 12.24 -14.30 -0.23
C ARG A 119 13.43 -15.08 -0.77
N LYS A 120 14.32 -15.49 0.14
CA LYS A 120 15.38 -16.48 -0.15
C LYS A 120 14.78 -17.88 -0.29
N THR A 121 15.08 -18.54 -1.41
CA THR A 121 14.72 -19.94 -1.61
C THR A 121 15.74 -20.87 -0.95
N LYS A 122 15.47 -22.18 -0.93
CA LYS A 122 16.48 -23.17 -0.51
C LYS A 122 17.76 -23.05 -1.35
N LYS A 123 17.63 -22.81 -2.67
CA LYS A 123 18.76 -22.62 -3.59
C LYS A 123 19.51 -21.33 -3.27
N SER A 124 18.80 -20.23 -2.99
CA SER A 124 19.44 -18.98 -2.54
C SER A 124 20.30 -19.21 -1.32
N LYS A 125 19.76 -19.87 -0.29
CA LYS A 125 20.50 -20.08 0.97
C LYS A 125 21.80 -20.84 0.75
N LYS A 126 21.72 -21.96 0.03
CA LYS A 126 22.89 -22.75 -0.35
C LYS A 126 23.92 -21.90 -1.12
N PHE A 127 23.48 -21.15 -2.12
CA PHE A 127 24.34 -20.27 -2.92
C PHE A 127 25.04 -19.20 -2.06
N LEU A 128 24.30 -18.54 -1.16
CA LEU A 128 24.85 -17.47 -0.31
C LEU A 128 25.82 -18.03 0.75
N GLU A 129 25.54 -19.22 1.29
CA GLU A 129 26.42 -19.93 2.22
C GLU A 129 27.73 -20.34 1.53
N GLU A 130 27.66 -20.91 0.32
CA GLU A 130 28.83 -21.31 -0.48
C GLU A 130 29.70 -20.13 -0.92
N ASN A 131 29.13 -18.92 -0.99
CA ASN A 131 29.80 -17.71 -1.48
C ASN A 131 29.94 -16.64 -0.39
N LYS A 132 29.84 -16.99 0.90
CA LYS A 132 29.80 -16.03 2.02
C LYS A 132 30.94 -15.01 1.99
N ASP A 133 32.14 -15.44 1.64
CA ASP A 133 33.33 -14.56 1.62
C ASP A 133 33.39 -13.64 0.40
N ARG A 134 32.63 -13.95 -0.65
CA ARG A 134 32.59 -13.18 -1.92
C ARG A 134 31.26 -12.50 -2.16
N ILE A 135 30.30 -12.65 -1.25
CA ILE A 135 28.92 -12.18 -1.43
C ILE A 135 28.87 -10.68 -1.70
N ASN A 136 29.68 -9.89 -0.99
CA ASN A 136 29.76 -8.44 -1.20
C ASN A 136 30.18 -8.12 -2.64
N GLN A 137 31.21 -8.79 -3.17
CA GLN A 137 31.68 -8.57 -4.55
C GLN A 137 30.61 -8.97 -5.58
N LEU A 138 29.93 -10.10 -5.36
CA LEU A 138 28.88 -10.58 -6.25
C LEU A 138 27.67 -9.62 -6.27
N VAL A 139 27.31 -9.12 -5.09
CA VAL A 139 26.22 -8.16 -4.91
C VAL A 139 26.56 -6.83 -5.57
N GLU A 140 27.75 -6.28 -5.35
CA GLU A 140 28.21 -5.03 -5.97
C GLU A 140 28.28 -5.15 -7.50
N ALA A 141 28.77 -6.29 -8.04
CA ALA A 141 28.81 -6.52 -9.48
C ALA A 141 27.40 -6.55 -10.11
N ALA A 142 26.47 -7.26 -9.47
CA ALA A 142 25.09 -7.36 -9.94
C ALA A 142 24.32 -6.03 -9.78
N ILE A 143 24.63 -5.27 -8.73
CA ILE A 143 24.10 -3.92 -8.52
C ILE A 143 24.63 -2.97 -9.57
N SER A 144 25.93 -2.96 -9.89
CA SER A 144 26.52 -2.08 -10.90
C SER A 144 25.85 -2.22 -12.28
N GLU A 145 25.54 -3.46 -12.67
CA GLU A 145 24.77 -3.76 -13.89
C GLU A 145 23.35 -3.19 -13.83
N THR A 146 22.73 -3.18 -12.64
CA THR A 146 21.36 -2.71 -12.39
C THR A 146 21.29 -1.17 -12.19
N HIS A 147 22.31 -0.55 -11.60
CA HIS A 147 22.35 0.85 -11.18
C HIS A 147 22.59 1.79 -12.36
N THR A 148 23.35 1.35 -13.37
CA THR A 148 23.58 2.09 -14.62
C THR A 148 22.27 2.43 -15.35
N GLU A 149 21.19 1.67 -15.10
CA GLU A 149 19.88 1.89 -15.71
C GLU A 149 18.90 2.72 -14.87
N LEU A 150 19.16 2.92 -13.57
CA LEU A 150 18.20 3.45 -12.58
C LEU A 150 18.42 4.90 -12.14
N THR A 151 19.61 5.47 -12.32
CA THR A 151 20.04 6.76 -11.71
C THR A 151 19.72 8.04 -12.47
N ASN A 152 19.12 7.99 -13.65
CA ASN A 152 18.83 9.22 -14.37
C ASN A 152 17.48 9.80 -13.93
N GLU A 153 17.49 10.53 -12.81
CA GLU A 153 16.33 11.12 -12.13
C GLU A 153 15.58 12.13 -13.02
N THR A 154 16.31 12.87 -13.87
CA THR A 154 15.78 13.74 -14.93
C THR A 154 14.96 12.96 -15.98
N THR A 155 15.24 11.67 -16.13
CA THR A 155 14.60 10.77 -17.10
C THR A 155 13.33 10.13 -16.54
N ARG A 156 13.19 10.00 -15.21
CA ARG A 156 12.00 9.43 -14.54
C ARG A 156 10.74 10.30 -14.69
N LYS A 157 10.90 11.63 -14.77
CA LYS A 157 9.77 12.56 -15.03
C LYS A 157 9.40 12.66 -16.52
N LEU A 158 10.32 12.37 -17.43
CA LEU A 158 10.17 12.63 -18.87
C LEU A 158 9.98 11.37 -19.72
N ILE A 159 10.37 10.19 -19.25
CA ILE A 159 10.41 8.97 -20.08
C ILE A 159 9.70 7.84 -19.34
N GLY A 160 8.51 7.49 -19.83
CA GLY A 160 7.54 6.64 -19.16
C GLY A 160 7.83 5.13 -19.18
N LYS A 161 6.75 4.34 -19.29
CA LYS A 161 6.65 2.86 -19.13
C LYS A 161 7.83 2.01 -19.69
N LYS A 162 8.57 2.50 -20.69
CA LYS A 162 9.70 1.78 -21.33
C LYS A 162 10.94 1.67 -20.45
N ILE A 163 11.34 2.73 -19.72
CA ILE A 163 12.46 2.63 -18.76
C ILE A 163 12.07 1.72 -17.62
N MET A 164 10.80 1.80 -17.17
CA MET A 164 10.30 0.96 -16.11
C MET A 164 10.36 -0.53 -16.44
N LYS A 165 9.97 -0.90 -17.67
CA LYS A 165 10.09 -2.27 -18.14
C LYS A 165 11.53 -2.77 -18.07
N ARG A 166 12.51 -1.94 -18.46
CA ARG A 166 13.94 -2.30 -18.39
C ARG A 166 14.42 -2.46 -16.94
N SER A 167 14.08 -1.52 -16.06
CA SER A 167 14.42 -1.61 -14.64
C SER A 167 13.86 -2.89 -13.99
N LEU A 168 12.61 -3.27 -14.32
CA LEU A 168 12.02 -4.52 -13.87
C LEU A 168 12.71 -5.75 -14.48
N GLU A 169 13.11 -5.71 -15.75
CA GLU A 169 13.88 -6.80 -16.38
C GLU A 169 15.24 -7.00 -15.69
N SER A 170 15.95 -5.91 -15.37
CA SER A 170 17.23 -5.95 -14.66
C SER A 170 17.10 -6.44 -13.22
N LEU A 171 16.07 -5.99 -12.50
CA LEU A 171 15.73 -6.56 -11.18
C LEU A 171 15.37 -8.04 -11.27
N ASN A 172 14.63 -8.47 -12.29
CA ASN A 172 14.32 -9.89 -12.49
C ASN A 172 15.57 -10.72 -12.77
N LYS A 173 16.52 -10.22 -13.57
CA LYS A 173 17.82 -10.87 -13.75
C LYS A 173 18.56 -10.99 -12.43
N PHE A 174 18.63 -9.91 -11.65
CA PHE A 174 19.22 -9.90 -10.32
C PHE A 174 18.59 -10.97 -9.41
N TYR A 175 17.26 -11.01 -9.32
CA TYR A 175 16.56 -12.01 -8.50
C TYR A 175 16.85 -13.43 -8.95
N ASN A 176 16.93 -13.68 -10.25
CA ASN A 176 17.27 -14.99 -10.79
C ASN A 176 18.71 -15.41 -10.45
N SER A 177 19.68 -14.50 -10.54
CA SER A 177 21.09 -14.77 -10.19
C SER A 177 21.27 -15.20 -8.73
N PHE A 178 20.43 -14.70 -7.83
CA PHE A 178 20.43 -15.06 -6.41
C PHE A 178 19.31 -16.06 -6.03
N TYR A 179 18.61 -16.64 -7.01
CA TYR A 179 17.50 -17.59 -6.84
C TYR A 179 16.35 -17.09 -5.94
N LEU A 180 16.14 -15.78 -5.87
CA LEU A 180 15.13 -15.14 -5.04
C LEU A 180 13.73 -15.29 -5.64
N LYS A 181 12.72 -15.17 -4.79
CA LYS A 181 11.32 -15.10 -5.23
C LYS A 181 10.67 -13.83 -4.73
N GLU A 182 10.12 -13.06 -5.66
CA GLU A 182 9.32 -11.88 -5.34
C GLU A 182 7.82 -12.18 -5.31
N ARG A 183 7.08 -11.35 -4.57
CA ARG A 183 5.62 -11.36 -4.53
C ARG A 183 5.07 -10.01 -4.09
N TYR A 184 4.00 -9.58 -4.73
CA TYR A 184 3.19 -8.45 -4.29
C TYR A 184 1.96 -8.95 -3.52
N LEU A 185 1.68 -8.33 -2.39
CA LEU A 185 0.58 -8.66 -1.49
C LEU A 185 -0.22 -7.38 -1.18
N PRO A 186 -1.30 -7.08 -1.91
CA PRO A 186 -2.13 -5.93 -1.58
C PRO A 186 -2.80 -6.11 -0.22
N ALA A 187 -2.91 -5.01 0.54
CA ALA A 187 -3.68 -4.97 1.77
C ALA A 187 -5.18 -5.04 1.47
N GLN A 188 -5.99 -5.23 2.52
CA GLN A 188 -7.44 -5.23 2.35
C GLN A 188 -7.92 -3.87 1.80
N GLY A 189 -8.74 -3.90 0.75
CA GLY A 189 -9.22 -2.69 0.08
C GLY A 189 -8.34 -2.17 -1.06
N TYR A 190 -7.14 -2.75 -1.24
CA TYR A 190 -6.19 -2.35 -2.28
C TYR A 190 -5.99 -3.42 -3.34
N GLN A 191 -5.46 -3.01 -4.49
CA GLN A 191 -5.02 -3.86 -5.59
C GLN A 191 -3.66 -3.38 -6.11
N LEU A 192 -2.92 -4.28 -6.75
CA LEU A 192 -1.70 -3.91 -7.46
C LEU A 192 -2.09 -3.27 -8.80
N SER A 193 -1.44 -2.17 -9.17
CA SER A 193 -1.60 -1.56 -10.50
C SER A 193 -1.23 -2.54 -11.62
N ASP A 194 -1.79 -2.35 -12.81
CA ASP A 194 -1.53 -3.24 -13.97
C ASP A 194 -0.06 -3.27 -14.38
N ASP A 195 0.65 -2.16 -14.18
CA ASP A 195 2.08 -2.03 -14.44
C ASP A 195 2.97 -2.51 -13.28
N LYS A 196 2.37 -3.01 -12.18
CA LYS A 196 3.03 -3.52 -10.97
C LYS A 196 3.90 -2.50 -10.24
N THR A 197 3.60 -1.23 -10.42
CA THR A 197 4.43 -0.14 -9.91
C THR A 197 3.96 0.39 -8.57
N HIS A 198 2.69 0.26 -8.22
CA HIS A 198 2.13 0.78 -6.97
C HIS A 198 0.86 0.02 -6.56
N PHE A 199 0.42 0.20 -5.32
CA PHE A 199 -0.88 -0.30 -4.85
C PHE A 199 -1.93 0.81 -4.91
N THR A 200 -3.07 0.55 -5.55
CA THR A 200 -4.20 1.48 -5.64
C THR A 200 -5.39 0.99 -4.82
N PRO A 201 -6.22 1.89 -4.29
CA PRO A 201 -7.53 1.51 -3.77
C PRO A 201 -8.32 0.76 -4.85
N LYS A 202 -9.03 -0.31 -4.49
CA LYS A 202 -9.91 -1.00 -5.43
C LYS A 202 -11.04 -0.07 -5.84
N GLU A 203 -11.12 0.24 -7.14
CA GLU A 203 -12.30 0.90 -7.71
C GLU A 203 -13.54 0.05 -7.41
N GLY A 204 -14.58 0.70 -6.87
CA GLY A 204 -15.78 0.01 -6.37
C GLY A 204 -15.82 -0.27 -4.87
N GLY A 205 -14.84 0.21 -4.08
CA GLY A 205 -15.03 0.38 -2.65
C GLY A 205 -16.25 1.27 -2.38
N LEU A 206 -17.10 0.89 -1.42
CA LEU A 206 -18.33 1.62 -1.06
C LEU A 206 -18.10 3.11 -0.71
N GLU A 207 -16.85 3.53 -0.50
CA GLU A 207 -16.45 4.93 -0.31
C GLU A 207 -16.66 5.79 -1.56
N GLN A 208 -16.36 5.32 -2.77
CA GLN A 208 -16.68 6.06 -4.00
C GLN A 208 -18.20 6.19 -4.18
N ILE A 209 -18.96 5.17 -3.77
CA ILE A 209 -20.43 5.21 -3.77
C ILE A 209 -20.94 6.20 -2.72
N ALA A 210 -20.29 6.35 -1.56
CA ALA A 210 -20.65 7.33 -0.54
C ALA A 210 -20.47 8.79 -1.02
N TYR A 211 -19.44 9.05 -1.84
CA TYR A 211 -19.27 10.34 -2.53
C TYR A 211 -20.32 10.57 -3.61
N LEU A 212 -20.91 9.51 -4.19
CA LEU A 212 -22.05 9.60 -5.10
C LEU A 212 -23.37 9.84 -4.35
N PHE A 213 -23.54 9.24 -3.17
CA PHE A 213 -24.74 9.37 -2.35
C PHE A 213 -24.90 10.73 -1.67
N LEU A 214 -23.79 11.42 -1.39
CA LEU A 214 -23.83 12.75 -0.78
C LEU A 214 -24.52 13.81 -1.68
N PRO A 215 -24.11 14.03 -2.95
CA PRO A 215 -24.81 14.95 -3.84
C PRO A 215 -26.23 14.48 -4.18
N ILE A 216 -26.47 13.16 -4.36
CA ILE A 216 -27.81 12.62 -4.62
C ILE A 216 -28.74 12.85 -3.42
N GLY A 217 -28.23 12.67 -2.20
CA GLY A 217 -28.98 12.93 -0.97
C GLY A 217 -29.33 14.40 -0.78
N ILE A 218 -28.38 15.30 -1.03
CA ILE A 218 -28.59 16.75 -0.99
C ILE A 218 -29.63 17.17 -2.05
N VAL A 219 -29.48 16.72 -3.30
CA VAL A 219 -30.43 17.01 -4.38
C VAL A 219 -31.82 16.49 -4.03
N SER A 220 -31.94 15.27 -3.46
CA SER A 220 -33.23 14.71 -3.05
C SER A 220 -33.91 15.54 -1.96
N ILE A 221 -33.15 16.05 -0.98
CA ILE A 221 -33.70 16.94 0.06
C ILE A 221 -34.10 18.29 -0.54
N ILE A 222 -33.26 18.88 -1.39
CA ILE A 222 -33.60 20.14 -2.08
C ILE A 222 -34.87 19.95 -2.93
N SER A 223 -34.95 18.89 -3.73
CA SER A 223 -36.15 18.54 -4.50
C SER A 223 -37.37 18.33 -3.61
N SER A 224 -37.23 17.70 -2.43
CA SER A 224 -38.35 17.54 -1.50
C SER A 224 -38.94 18.87 -1.03
N LEU A 225 -38.09 19.91 -0.84
CA LEU A 225 -38.56 21.25 -0.47
C LEU A 225 -39.41 21.88 -1.59
N PHE A 226 -39.07 21.66 -2.86
CA PHE A 226 -39.88 22.12 -3.99
C PHE A 226 -41.26 21.43 -4.08
N PHE A 227 -41.38 20.17 -3.63
CA PHE A 227 -42.64 19.44 -3.60
C PHE A 227 -43.49 19.75 -2.34
N VAL A 228 -42.85 20.15 -1.23
CA VAL A 228 -43.55 20.47 0.02
C VAL A 228 -44.00 21.93 0.09
N SER A 229 -43.25 22.87 -0.51
CA SER A 229 -43.65 24.27 -0.57
C SER A 229 -44.49 24.55 -1.82
N SER A 230 -45.81 24.64 -1.66
CA SER A 230 -46.73 25.09 -2.73
C SER A 230 -46.46 26.52 -3.21
N SER A 231 -45.66 27.28 -2.47
CA SER A 231 -45.39 28.71 -2.68
C SER A 231 -44.22 29.01 -3.63
N PHE A 232 -43.35 28.03 -3.90
CA PHE A 232 -42.09 28.27 -4.65
C PHE A 232 -42.16 27.88 -6.14
N THR A 233 -43.06 26.97 -6.52
CA THR A 233 -43.17 26.47 -7.91
C THR A 233 -44.29 27.10 -8.73
N GLY A 234 -45.04 28.05 -8.15
CA GLY A 234 -46.03 28.88 -8.85
C GLY A 234 -46.82 28.10 -9.91
N TYR A 235 -47.78 27.26 -9.50
CA TYR A 235 -48.81 26.68 -10.39
C TYR A 235 -48.32 26.06 -11.72
N SER A 236 -47.28 25.22 -11.72
CA SER A 236 -46.78 24.62 -12.97
C SER A 236 -46.67 23.09 -13.02
N ILE A 237 -47.08 22.34 -11.97
CA ILE A 237 -47.25 20.88 -12.07
C ILE A 237 -48.73 20.55 -12.34
N PHE A 238 -49.07 20.56 -13.62
CA PHE A 238 -50.38 20.20 -14.17
C PHE A 238 -50.89 18.85 -13.60
N SER A 239 -52.12 18.84 -13.08
CA SER A 239 -53.01 17.68 -12.83
C SER A 239 -52.69 16.65 -11.74
N PHE A 240 -51.64 16.80 -10.93
CA PHE A 240 -51.46 15.91 -9.76
C PHE A 240 -52.23 16.43 -8.54
N SER A 241 -53.00 15.56 -7.88
CA SER A 241 -53.68 15.94 -6.62
C SER A 241 -52.64 16.44 -5.61
N SER A 242 -52.99 17.45 -4.82
CA SER A 242 -52.12 18.02 -3.78
C SER A 242 -51.55 16.94 -2.85
N ARG A 243 -52.32 15.87 -2.61
CA ARG A 243 -51.92 14.70 -1.83
C ARG A 243 -50.77 13.91 -2.46
N THR A 244 -50.73 13.77 -3.79
CA THR A 244 -49.69 13.01 -4.51
C THR A 244 -48.35 13.76 -4.50
N ILE A 245 -48.40 15.09 -4.65
CA ILE A 245 -47.23 15.98 -4.64
C ILE A 245 -46.58 15.96 -3.25
N SER A 246 -47.38 16.03 -2.17
CA SER A 246 -46.88 15.93 -0.80
C SER A 246 -46.25 14.57 -0.48
N ILE A 247 -46.81 13.47 -0.99
CA ILE A 247 -46.25 12.11 -0.78
C ILE A 247 -44.89 11.97 -1.47
N LEU A 248 -44.73 12.47 -2.70
CA LEU A 248 -43.45 12.47 -3.41
C LEU A 248 -42.39 13.28 -2.66
N GLY A 249 -42.74 14.45 -2.12
CA GLY A 249 -41.85 15.25 -1.28
C GLY A 249 -41.36 14.47 -0.05
N VAL A 250 -42.27 13.83 0.68
CA VAL A 250 -41.91 13.00 1.86
C VAL A 250 -41.00 11.83 1.47
N LEU A 251 -41.27 11.16 0.34
CA LEU A 251 -40.44 10.05 -0.15
C LEU A 251 -39.03 10.51 -0.52
N PHE A 252 -38.88 11.64 -1.24
CA PHE A 252 -37.58 12.20 -1.57
C PHE A 252 -36.80 12.65 -0.33
N PHE A 253 -37.50 13.19 0.68
CA PHE A 253 -36.88 13.58 1.94
C PHE A 253 -36.35 12.36 2.71
N ILE A 254 -37.15 11.30 2.84
CA ILE A 254 -36.74 10.05 3.50
C ILE A 254 -35.57 9.40 2.75
N MET A 255 -35.64 9.33 1.42
CA MET A 255 -34.57 8.79 0.60
C MET A 255 -33.27 9.59 0.76
N GLY A 256 -33.35 10.93 0.68
CA GLY A 256 -32.19 11.79 0.88
C GLY A 256 -31.57 11.68 2.27
N THR A 257 -32.41 11.59 3.31
CA THR A 257 -31.95 11.40 4.70
C THR A 257 -31.26 10.05 4.90
N LEU A 258 -31.81 8.96 4.33
CA LEU A 258 -31.19 7.63 4.39
C LEU A 258 -29.84 7.61 3.67
N LEU A 259 -29.76 8.20 2.47
CA LEU A 259 -28.52 8.28 1.71
C LEU A 259 -27.45 9.07 2.47
N LEU A 260 -27.80 10.21 3.09
CA LEU A 260 -26.87 10.97 3.93
C LEU A 260 -26.45 10.19 5.18
N TYR A 261 -27.38 9.52 5.86
CA TYR A 261 -27.07 8.69 7.04
C TYR A 261 -26.03 7.60 6.71
N PHE A 262 -26.20 6.91 5.58
CA PHE A 262 -25.23 5.90 5.14
C PHE A 262 -23.88 6.50 4.73
N SER A 263 -23.86 7.72 4.20
CA SER A 263 -22.60 8.45 3.90
C SER A 263 -21.85 8.89 5.16
N PHE A 264 -22.55 9.29 6.24
CA PHE A 264 -21.89 9.72 7.49
C PHE A 264 -21.50 8.58 8.43
N LYS A 265 -22.22 7.46 8.45
CA LYS A 265 -21.92 6.31 9.34
C LYS A 265 -20.62 5.56 9.00
N LYS A 266 -20.03 5.82 7.83
CA LYS A 266 -18.83 5.11 7.34
C LYS A 266 -17.53 5.91 7.43
N LYS A 267 -17.60 7.18 7.86
CA LYS A 267 -16.42 7.90 8.37
C LYS A 267 -16.17 7.51 9.81
#